data_AF-A0A9D4RNT1-F1
#
_entry.id   AF-A0A9D4RNT1-F1
#
_cell.length_a   1.000
_cell.length_b   1.000
_cell.length_c   1.000
_cell.angle_alpha   90.00
_cell.angle_beta   90.00
_cell.angle_gamma   90.00
#
_symmetry.space_group_name_H-M   'P 1'
#
loop_
_entity.id
_entity.type
_entity.pdbx_description
1 polymer ?
#
loop_
_entity_poly.entity_id
_entity_poly.type
_entity_poly.pdbx_seq_one_letter_code
_entity_poly.pdbx_strand_id
1 'polypeptide(L)'
;MNVCRFDVRRTFAAIILVEFAILEYSIGTTVSNVALGKPATQTDTAGGANASFAVDGNKTTCSKTESYTAKWEIDLNDYHLLTEFSIHD
;
A
#
# COMPACT_ATOMS: atom_id res chain seq x y z
N MET A 1 -10.53 -2.23 15.49
CA MET A 1 -9.35 -1.36 15.28
C MET A 1 -9.60 -0.53 14.04
N ASN A 2 -9.16 0.73 13.99
CA ASN A 2 -9.39 1.60 12.84
C ASN A 2 -8.11 1.65 12.02
N VAL A 3 -8.21 1.62 10.70
CA VAL A 3 -7.08 1.92 9.81
C VAL A 3 -7.52 2.96 8.79
N CYS A 4 -6.95 4.16 8.89
CA CYS A 4 -7.25 5.32 8.05
C CYS A 4 -6.39 5.36 6.79
N ARG A 5 -5.18 4.77 6.82
CA ARG A 5 -4.35 4.68 5.62
C ARG A 5 -3.29 3.57 5.70
N PHE A 6 -3.23 2.75 4.66
CA PHE A 6 -2.09 1.90 4.31
C PHE A 6 -1.21 2.63 3.28
N ASP A 7 0.02 2.92 3.68
CA ASP A 7 1.05 3.45 2.79
C ASP A 7 2.09 2.36 2.53
N VAL A 8 2.02 1.77 1.34
CA VAL A 8 2.93 0.72 0.89
C VAL A 8 3.74 1.30 -0.24
N ARG A 9 5.04 1.51 -0.05
CA ARG A 9 5.86 2.24 -1.01
C ARG A 9 6.83 1.33 -1.72
N ARG A 10 6.96 1.53 -3.03
CA ARG A 10 8.03 0.95 -3.83
C ARG A 10 9.04 2.00 -4.25
N THR A 11 10.28 1.57 -4.40
CA THR A 11 11.32 2.29 -5.13
C THR A 11 11.64 1.52 -6.40
N PHE A 12 11.71 2.20 -7.55
CA PHE A 12 12.30 1.60 -8.75
C PHE A 12 13.82 1.63 -8.61
N ALA A 13 14.39 0.66 -7.90
CA ALA A 13 15.81 0.36 -8.06
C ALA A 13 15.92 -0.65 -9.21
N ALA A 14 16.43 -0.22 -10.36
CA ALA A 14 16.73 -1.13 -11.46
C ALA A 14 17.80 -2.12 -11.00
N ILE A 15 17.41 -3.35 -10.62
CA ILE A 15 18.32 -4.49 -10.59
C ILE A 15 18.32 -5.08 -12.00
N ILE A 16 19.24 -4.61 -12.84
CA ILE A 16 19.59 -5.28 -14.08
C ILE A 16 20.96 -5.92 -13.83
N LEU A 17 20.97 -7.22 -13.54
CA LEU A 17 22.17 -8.06 -13.63
C LEU A 17 22.35 -8.51 -15.09
N VAL A 18 22.80 -7.60 -15.95
CA VAL A 18 23.53 -7.99 -17.17
C VAL A 18 24.68 -7.00 -17.32
N GLU A 19 25.90 -7.53 -17.24
CA GLU A 19 27.14 -6.78 -17.29
C GLU A 19 27.19 -5.86 -18.51
N PHE A 20 27.72 -4.65 -18.28
CA PHE A 20 28.36 -3.80 -19.28
C PHE A 20 27.47 -2.83 -20.08
N ALA A 21 26.83 -1.90 -19.38
CA ALA A 21 26.93 -0.45 -19.63
C ALA A 21 25.86 0.27 -18.80
N ILE A 22 26.26 0.84 -17.67
CA ILE A 22 25.39 1.76 -16.93
C ILE A 22 25.38 3.06 -17.75
N LEU A 23 24.40 3.21 -18.63
CA LEU A 23 23.95 4.56 -18.99
C LEU A 23 23.31 5.12 -17.73
N GLU A 24 23.85 6.22 -17.21
CA GLU A 24 23.34 6.94 -16.05
C GLU A 24 21.87 7.34 -16.30
N TYR A 25 20.95 6.44 -15.97
CA TYR A 25 19.55 6.77 -15.90
C TYR A 25 19.38 7.52 -14.58
N SER A 26 19.13 8.82 -14.67
CA SER A 26 18.66 9.62 -13.54
C SER A 26 17.31 9.05 -13.10
N ILE A 27 17.36 8.04 -12.21
CA ILE A 27 16.18 7.49 -11.56
C ILE A 27 15.68 8.58 -10.62
N GLY A 28 14.73 9.38 -11.07
CA GLY A 28 13.89 10.13 -10.15
C GLY A 28 13.25 9.12 -9.20
N THR A 29 13.67 9.11 -7.94
CA THR A 29 13.12 8.25 -6.89
C THR A 29 11.74 8.76 -6.48
N THR A 30 10.77 8.64 -7.37
CA THR A 30 9.37 8.89 -7.01
C THR A 30 8.89 7.71 -6.17
N VAL A 31 9.09 7.83 -4.86
CA VAL A 31 8.49 6.94 -3.87
C VAL A 31 6.98 7.11 -3.98
N SER A 32 6.28 6.07 -4.44
CA SER A 32 4.84 6.10 -4.67
C SER A 32 4.15 5.03 -3.83
N ASN A 33 2.99 5.39 -3.25
CA ASN A 33 2.15 4.43 -2.55
C ASN A 33 1.48 3.50 -3.57
N VAL A 34 1.94 2.26 -3.64
CA VAL A 34 1.40 1.24 -4.53
C VAL A 34 0.07 0.67 -4.06
N ALA A 35 -0.30 0.87 -2.80
CA ALA A 35 -1.61 0.45 -2.28
C ALA A 35 -2.74 1.41 -2.67
N LEU A 36 -2.43 2.62 -3.18
CA LEU A 36 -3.45 3.63 -3.51
C LEU A 36 -4.46 3.09 -4.55
N GLY A 37 -5.74 3.09 -4.17
CA GLY A 37 -6.87 2.63 -5.00
C GLY A 37 -6.89 1.13 -5.26
N LYS A 38 -6.09 0.33 -4.57
CA LYS A 38 -6.02 -1.11 -4.77
C LYS A 38 -7.22 -1.84 -4.13
N PRO A 39 -7.57 -3.04 -4.62
CA PRO A 39 -8.55 -3.88 -3.94
C PRO A 39 -8.09 -4.16 -2.50
N ALA A 40 -8.96 -3.86 -1.54
CA ALA A 40 -8.73 -4.11 -0.13
C ALA A 40 -9.92 -4.86 0.45
N THR A 41 -9.64 -5.86 1.29
CA THR A 41 -10.64 -6.61 2.04
C THR A 41 -10.30 -6.58 3.54
N GLN A 42 -11.32 -6.77 4.36
CA GLN A 42 -11.18 -6.90 5.81
C GLN A 42 -12.10 -8.00 6.32
N THR A 43 -11.86 -8.50 7.54
CA THR A 43 -12.64 -9.61 8.11
C THR A 43 -14.14 -9.34 8.16
N ASP A 44 -14.52 -8.11 8.51
CA ASP A 44 -15.89 -7.64 8.68
C ASP A 44 -15.92 -6.10 8.69
N THR A 45 -17.10 -5.51 8.49
CA THR A 45 -17.23 -4.05 8.41
C THR A 45 -18.07 -3.50 9.56
N ALA A 46 -17.49 -2.58 10.32
CA ALA A 46 -18.15 -1.81 11.37
C ALA A 46 -18.65 -0.46 10.85
N GLY A 47 -19.92 -0.12 11.08
CA GLY A 47 -20.42 1.25 10.83
C GLY A 47 -20.23 1.80 9.41
N GLY A 48 -20.19 0.93 8.39
CA GLY A 48 -19.97 1.33 6.98
C GLY A 48 -18.52 1.70 6.63
N ALA A 49 -17.58 1.52 7.56
CA ALA A 49 -16.16 1.79 7.40
C ALA A 49 -15.46 0.68 6.58
N ASN A 50 -15.68 0.68 5.26
CA ASN A 50 -15.16 -0.34 4.36
C ASN A 50 -13.63 -0.34 4.26
N ALA A 51 -13.05 -1.50 3.96
CA ALA A 51 -11.61 -1.70 3.76
C ALA A 51 -11.01 -0.73 2.72
N SER A 52 -11.78 -0.34 1.70
CA SER A 52 -11.36 0.60 0.66
C SER A 52 -10.94 1.97 1.20
N PHE A 53 -11.47 2.38 2.36
CA PHE A 53 -11.08 3.65 2.98
C PHE A 53 -9.63 3.66 3.47
N ALA A 54 -9.04 2.49 3.75
CA ALA A 54 -7.63 2.44 4.13
C ALA A 54 -6.68 2.64 2.94
N VAL A 55 -7.18 2.63 1.69
CA VAL A 55 -6.37 2.72 0.48
C VAL A 55 -6.84 3.85 -0.46
N ASP A 56 -7.76 4.71 -0.03
CA ASP A 56 -8.32 5.79 -0.85
C ASP A 56 -7.44 7.06 -0.88
N GLY A 57 -6.38 7.10 -0.06
CA GLY A 57 -5.45 8.23 0.07
C GLY A 57 -5.92 9.36 0.98
N ASN A 58 -7.15 9.28 1.50
CA ASN A 58 -7.76 10.27 2.37
C ASN A 58 -7.58 9.86 3.86
N LYS A 59 -6.82 10.67 4.60
CA LYS A 59 -6.54 10.39 6.03
C LYS A 59 -7.73 10.63 6.97
N THR A 60 -8.85 11.16 6.46
CA THR A 60 -10.04 11.45 7.26
C THR A 60 -11.09 10.33 7.20
N THR A 61 -10.94 9.41 6.26
CA THR A 61 -11.75 8.20 6.13
C THR A 61 -10.96 7.02 6.68
N CYS A 62 -11.64 6.09 7.36
CA CYS A 62 -10.99 4.94 7.95
C CYS A 62 -11.82 3.68 7.75
N SER A 63 -11.12 2.57 7.52
CA SER A 63 -11.70 1.24 7.60
C SER A 63 -11.80 0.79 9.06
N LYS A 64 -12.79 -0.05 9.37
CA LYS A 64 -13.01 -0.55 10.73
C LYS A 64 -13.69 -1.91 10.71
N THR A 65 -13.22 -2.78 11.59
CA THR A 65 -13.85 -4.05 11.94
C THR A 65 -14.52 -3.97 13.31
N GLU A 66 -15.57 -4.76 13.53
CA GLU A 66 -16.16 -5.07 14.84
C GLU A 66 -15.37 -6.19 15.55
N SER A 67 -14.73 -7.09 14.79
CA SER A 67 -14.01 -8.24 15.35
C SER A 67 -12.73 -7.85 16.09
N TYR A 68 -12.46 -8.56 17.18
CA TYR A 68 -11.18 -8.51 17.91
C TYR A 68 -10.03 -9.24 17.19
N THR A 69 -10.35 -10.17 16.29
CA THR A 69 -9.38 -10.87 15.42
C THR A 69 -9.34 -10.26 14.02
N ALA A 70 -9.26 -8.92 13.96
CA ALA A 70 -9.29 -8.14 12.73
C ALA A 70 -8.13 -8.48 11.79
N LYS A 71 -8.41 -8.55 10.49
CA LYS A 71 -7.39 -8.67 9.43
C LYS A 71 -7.77 -7.78 8.25
N TRP A 72 -6.74 -7.23 7.60
CA TRP A 72 -6.82 -6.52 6.33
C TRP A 72 -5.92 -7.20 5.31
N GLU A 73 -6.39 -7.28 4.08
CA GLU A 73 -5.63 -7.78 2.94
C GLU A 73 -5.74 -6.78 1.79
N ILE A 74 -4.62 -6.46 1.16
CA ILE A 74 -4.56 -5.57 -0.01
C ILE A 74 -3.92 -6.34 -1.17
N ASP A 75 -4.63 -6.45 -2.29
CA ASP A 75 -4.10 -7.00 -3.53
C ASP A 75 -3.41 -5.88 -4.33
N LEU A 76 -2.09 -5.96 -4.50
CA LEU A 76 -1.33 -4.94 -5.23
C LEU A 76 -1.40 -5.10 -6.77
N ASN A 77 -2.09 -6.15 -7.25
CA ASN A 77 -2.23 -6.57 -8.65
C ASN A 77 -0.90 -6.98 -9.34
N ASP A 78 0.22 -7.03 -8.62
CA ASP A 78 1.52 -7.48 -9.11
C ASP A 78 2.48 -7.70 -7.93
N TYR A 79 3.65 -8.29 -8.20
CA TYR A 79 4.77 -8.34 -7.26
C TYR A 79 5.50 -7.00 -7.23
N HIS A 80 5.66 -6.41 -6.04
CA HIS A 80 6.38 -5.14 -5.85
C HIS A 80 7.55 -5.32 -4.89
N LEU A 81 8.68 -4.69 -5.22
CA LEU A 81 9.75 -4.47 -4.24
C LEU A 81 9.31 -3.35 -3.29
N LEU A 82 9.03 -3.71 -2.04
CA LEU A 82 8.60 -2.75 -1.03
C LEU A 82 9.82 -2.17 -0.33
N THR A 83 9.83 -0.85 -0.21
CA THR A 83 10.87 -0.12 0.54
C THR A 83 10.37 0.46 1.84
N GLU A 84 9.06 0.69 1.96
CA GLU A 84 8.44 1.17 3.19
C GLU A 84 7.01 0.66 3.29
N PHE A 85 6.59 0.38 4.53
CA PHE A 85 5.23 0.03 4.89
C PHE A 85 4.85 0.84 6.13
N SER A 86 3.75 1.59 6.08
CA SER A 86 3.23 2.31 7.23
C SER A 86 1.70 2.29 7.30
N ILE A 87 1.21 2.40 8.53
CA ILE A 87 -0.21 2.38 8.90
C ILE A 87 -0.51 3.69 9.64
N HIS A 88 -1.65 4.29 9.33
CA HIS A 88 -2.18 5.45 10.03
C HIS A 88 -3.59 5.17 10.56
N ASP A 89 -3.85 5.59 11.80
CA ASP A 89 -5.11 5.40 12.55
C ASP A 89 -5.76 6.75 12.91
#